data_AF-A0A968SQ56-F1
#
_entry.id   AF-A0A968SQ56-F1
#
_cell.length_a   1.000
_cell.length_b   1.000
_cell.length_c   1.000
_cell.angle_alpha   90.00
_cell.angle_beta   90.00
_cell.angle_gamma   90.00
#
_symmetry.space_group_name_H-M   'P 1'
#
loop_
_entity.id
_entity.type
_entity.pdbx_description
1 polymer ?
#
loop_
_entity_poly.entity_id
_entity_poly.type
_entity_poly.pdbx_seq_one_letter_code
_entity_poly.pdbx_strand_id
1 'polypeptide(L)'
;MVFSGTTYFVIRDLISSVDPVAIALYRFFWASVFLGLFLIIKKNNLFDNWLDGMISGLFLWLFMVLQNIGLEFTTASNSSFLTGLFIIFVPIISAFLQSEKLSRLKILELFLSILGLWVITGGLQK
;
A
#
# COMPACT_ATOMS: atom_id res chain seq x y z
N MET A 1 -7.33 1.67 -7.17
CA MET A 1 -6.52 2.81 -7.64
C MET A 1 -7.16 4.17 -7.41
N VAL A 2 -8.45 4.37 -7.71
CA VAL A 2 -9.13 5.68 -7.52
C VAL A 2 -9.02 6.24 -6.09
N PHE A 3 -9.25 5.41 -5.07
CA PHE A 3 -9.10 5.81 -3.66
C PHE A 3 -7.65 6.12 -3.27
N SER A 4 -6.68 5.34 -3.76
CA SER A 4 -5.26 5.58 -3.49
C SER A 4 -4.77 6.85 -4.18
N GLY A 5 -5.15 7.09 -5.44
CA GLY A 5 -4.77 8.28 -6.20
C GLY A 5 -5.34 9.58 -5.63
N THR A 6 -6.61 9.58 -5.21
CA THR A 6 -7.23 10.74 -4.52
C THR A 6 -6.54 11.00 -3.18
N THR A 7 -6.18 9.96 -2.43
CA THR A 7 -5.46 10.12 -1.17
C THR A 7 -4.07 10.73 -1.39
N TYR A 8 -3.31 10.26 -2.40
CA TYR A 8 -1.99 10.83 -2.70
C TYR A 8 -2.08 12.27 -3.21
N PHE A 9 -3.15 12.61 -3.93
CA PHE A 9 -3.41 13.99 -4.32
C PHE A 9 -3.52 14.89 -3.09
N VAL A 10 -4.33 14.50 -2.10
CA VAL A 10 -4.49 15.23 -0.84
C VAL A 10 -3.18 15.29 -0.03
N ILE A 11 -2.45 14.17 0.06
CA ILE A 11 -1.18 14.14 0.81
C ILE A 11 -0.12 15.05 0.15
N ARG A 12 -0.09 15.12 -1.19
CA ARG A 12 0.85 15.97 -1.91
C ARG A 12 0.68 17.45 -1.54
N ASP A 13 -0.56 17.91 -1.42
CA ASP A 13 -0.84 19.27 -0.98
C ASP A 13 -0.40 19.49 0.49
N LEU A 14 -0.59 18.49 1.35
CA LEU A 14 -0.25 18.54 2.77
C LEU A 14 1.25 18.45 3.08
N ILE A 15 2.04 17.75 2.26
CA ILE A 15 3.50 17.61 2.44
C ILE A 15 4.21 18.97 2.38
N SER A 16 3.65 19.95 1.66
CA SER A 16 4.18 21.32 1.60
C SER A 16 4.15 22.06 2.95
N SER A 17 3.31 21.61 3.88
CA SER A 17 3.03 22.29 5.16
C SER A 17 3.27 21.39 6.39
N VAL A 18 3.37 20.07 6.20
CA VAL A 18 3.45 19.07 7.27
C VAL A 18 4.48 18.02 6.90
N ASP A 19 5.35 17.68 7.86
CA ASP A 19 6.38 16.67 7.67
C ASP A 19 5.80 15.30 7.24
N PRO A 20 6.39 14.60 6.25
CA PRO A 20 5.95 13.29 5.77
C PRO A 20 5.77 12.24 6.87
N VAL A 21 6.59 12.29 7.92
CA VAL A 21 6.52 11.39 9.08
C VAL A 21 5.31 11.74 9.96
N ALA A 22 5.00 13.03 10.15
CA ALA A 22 3.84 13.46 10.92
C ALA A 22 2.52 13.03 10.25
N ILE A 23 2.45 13.08 8.92
CA ILE A 23 1.30 12.57 8.15
C ILE A 23 1.14 11.05 8.37
N ALA A 24 2.24 10.29 8.33
CA ALA A 24 2.21 8.86 8.58
C ALA A 24 1.77 8.54 10.03
N LEU A 25 2.29 9.26 11.02
CA LEU A 25 1.92 9.11 12.43
C LEU A 25 0.42 9.32 12.65
N TYR A 26 -0.15 10.39 12.09
CA TYR A 26 -1.58 10.67 12.20
C TYR A 26 -2.43 9.53 11.61
N ARG A 27 -2.05 8.98 10.45
CA ARG A 27 -2.72 7.81 9.86
C ARG A 27 -2.65 6.58 10.75
N PHE A 28 -1.45 6.23 11.23
CA PHE A 28 -1.27 5.05 12.08
C PHE A 28 -1.97 5.20 13.43
N PHE A 29 -2.04 6.42 13.97
CA PHE A 29 -2.80 6.71 15.18
C PHE A 29 -4.28 6.36 15.01
N TRP A 30 -4.93 6.89 13.97
CA TRP A 30 -6.33 6.56 13.70
C TRP A 30 -6.54 5.08 13.37
N ALA A 31 -5.66 4.50 12.55
CA ALA A 31 -5.73 3.07 12.25
C ALA A 31 -5.67 2.21 13.52
N SER A 32 -4.76 2.53 14.44
CA SER A 32 -4.61 1.85 15.73
C SER A 32 -5.85 2.02 16.63
N VAL A 33 -6.40 3.23 16.71
CA VAL A 33 -7.62 3.50 17.49
C VAL A 33 -8.81 2.68 16.96
N PHE A 34 -9.04 2.69 15.65
CA PHE A 34 -10.17 1.94 15.06
C PHE A 34 -9.98 0.42 15.17
N LEU A 35 -8.78 -0.09 14.91
CA LEU A 35 -8.49 -1.52 15.06
C LEU A 35 -8.57 -1.96 16.52
N GLY A 36 -8.05 -1.16 17.45
CA GLY A 36 -8.13 -1.40 18.89
C GLY A 36 -9.58 -1.48 19.37
N LEU A 37 -10.42 -0.51 19.00
CA LEU A 37 -11.86 -0.53 19.30
C LEU A 37 -12.55 -1.76 18.72
N PHE A 38 -12.26 -2.11 17.47
CA PHE A 38 -12.84 -3.29 16.82
C PHE A 38 -12.46 -4.60 17.53
N LEU A 39 -11.20 -4.76 17.94
CA LEU A 39 -10.70 -5.93 18.66
C LEU A 39 -11.31 -6.05 20.07
N ILE A 40 -11.49 -4.92 20.76
CA ILE A 40 -12.18 -4.87 22.07
C ILE A 40 -13.64 -5.31 21.92
N ILE A 41 -14.36 -4.83 20.89
CA ILE A 41 -15.76 -5.23 20.62
C ILE A 41 -15.85 -6.73 20.32
N LYS A 42 -14.89 -7.27 19.57
CA LYS A 42 -14.79 -8.71 19.25
C LYS A 42 -14.31 -9.58 20.41
N LYS A 43 -13.93 -8.99 21.55
CA LYS A 43 -13.30 -9.68 22.71
C LYS A 43 -12.10 -10.54 22.30
N ASN A 44 -11.37 -10.12 21.27
CA ASN A 44 -10.20 -10.84 20.82
C ASN A 44 -8.98 -10.42 21.65
N ASN A 45 -8.02 -11.31 21.84
CA ASN A 45 -6.79 -10.99 22.55
C ASN A 45 -5.95 -10.00 21.73
N LEU A 46 -5.81 -8.78 22.25
CA LEU A 46 -5.04 -7.70 21.62
C LEU A 46 -3.53 -8.01 21.54
N PHE A 47 -3.04 -8.82 22.46
CA PHE A 47 -1.62 -9.13 22.62
C PHE A 47 -1.20 -10.46 22.01
N ASP A 48 -2.13 -11.17 21.37
CA ASP A 48 -1.81 -12.42 20.68
C ASP A 48 -0.96 -12.11 19.43
N ASN A 49 0.19 -12.75 19.30
CA ASN A 49 1.17 -12.50 18.23
C ASN A 49 1.58 -11.03 18.06
N TRP A 50 1.71 -10.28 19.16
CA TRP A 50 2.09 -8.86 19.14
C TRP A 50 3.43 -8.60 18.43
N LEU A 51 4.37 -9.57 18.49
CA LEU A 51 5.67 -9.47 17.86
C LEU A 51 5.55 -9.42 16.31
N ASP A 52 4.72 -10.30 15.75
CA ASP A 52 4.46 -10.35 14.30
C ASP A 52 3.73 -9.08 13.82
N GLY A 53 2.80 -8.59 14.64
CA GLY A 53 2.12 -7.31 14.43
C GLY A 53 3.10 -6.12 14.46
N MET A 54 4.05 -6.12 15.39
CA MET A 54 5.04 -5.05 15.54
C MET A 54 6.04 -5.05 14.39
N ILE A 55 6.52 -6.23 13.96
CA ILE A 55 7.41 -6.38 12.79
C ILE A 55 6.69 -5.91 11.53
N SER A 56 5.49 -6.43 11.27
CA SER A 56 4.70 -6.05 10.09
C SER A 56 4.33 -4.57 10.09
N GLY A 57 3.99 -4.02 11.26
CA GLY A 57 3.70 -2.61 11.45
C GLY A 57 4.90 -1.71 11.18
N LEU A 58 6.10 -2.12 11.62
CA LEU A 58 7.34 -1.38 11.34
C LEU A 58 7.66 -1.35 9.84
N PHE A 59 7.54 -2.48 9.14
CA PHE A 59 7.72 -2.53 7.69
C PHE A 59 6.69 -1.67 6.95
N LEU A 60 5.43 -1.71 7.39
CA LEU A 60 4.36 -0.90 6.78
C LEU A 60 4.59 0.60 7.03
N TRP A 61 5.07 0.96 8.21
CA TRP A 61 5.41 2.35 8.55
C TRP A 61 6.58 2.85 7.70
N LEU A 62 7.66 2.07 7.61
CA LEU A 62 8.81 2.41 6.79
C LEU A 62 8.42 2.57 5.31
N PHE A 63 7.61 1.64 4.80
CA PHE A 63 7.07 1.71 3.44
C PHE A 63 6.27 3.01 3.21
N MET A 64 5.38 3.38 4.14
CA MET A 64 4.55 4.57 3.99
C MET A 64 5.36 5.87 4.11
N VAL A 65 6.35 5.93 4.99
CA VAL A 65 7.27 7.08 5.08
C VAL A 65 8.06 7.23 3.78
N LEU A 66 8.65 6.16 3.26
CA LEU A 66 9.34 6.18 1.97
C LEU A 66 8.42 6.59 0.82
N GLN A 67 7.15 6.15 0.85
CA GLN A 67 6.16 6.53 -0.15
C GLN A 67 5.78 8.02 -0.05
N ASN A 68 5.61 8.57 1.15
CA ASN A 68 5.33 9.99 1.35
C ASN A 68 6.52 10.86 0.94
N ILE A 69 7.75 10.47 1.29
CA ILE A 69 8.96 11.16 0.84
C ILE A 69 9.06 11.08 -0.70
N GLY A 70 8.83 9.90 -1.28
CA GLY A 70 8.82 9.73 -2.73
C GLY A 70 7.81 10.63 -3.44
N LEU A 71 6.68 10.92 -2.80
CA LEU A 71 5.64 11.83 -3.30
C LEU A 71 6.07 13.30 -3.32
N GLU A 72 7.11 13.69 -2.57
CA GLU A 72 7.75 15.01 -2.70
C GLU A 72 8.49 15.14 -4.04
N PHE A 73 9.10 14.04 -4.51
CA PHE A 73 9.88 13.99 -5.74
C PHE A 73 9.07 13.57 -6.98
N THR A 74 7.83 13.10 -6.81
CA THR A 74 7.01 12.59 -7.92
C THR A 74 5.56 13.08 -7.84
N THR A 75 4.76 12.78 -8.86
CA THR A 75 3.35 13.17 -8.87
C THR A 75 2.48 12.11 -8.19
N ALA A 76 1.33 12.52 -7.65
CA ALA A 76 0.34 11.59 -7.11
C ALA A 76 -0.06 10.48 -8.12
N SER A 77 -0.09 10.81 -9.41
CA SER A 77 -0.32 9.86 -10.48
C SER A 77 0.77 8.79 -10.53
N ASN A 78 2.04 9.20 -10.56
CA ASN A 78 3.19 8.29 -10.61
C ASN A 78 3.30 7.40 -9.36
N SER A 79 3.08 7.95 -8.16
CA SER A 79 3.06 7.16 -6.91
C SER A 79 1.93 6.13 -6.90
N SER A 80 0.75 6.50 -7.39
CA SER A 80 -0.38 5.58 -7.51
C SER A 80 -0.12 4.47 -8.54
N PHE A 81 0.56 4.80 -9.65
CA PHE A 81 0.95 3.85 -10.68
C PHE A 81 1.98 2.85 -10.17
N LEU A 82 3.05 3.32 -9.51
CA LEU A 82 4.08 2.46 -8.91
C LEU A 82 3.47 1.48 -7.90
N THR A 83 2.53 1.95 -7.08
CA THR A 83 1.78 1.08 -6.16
C THR A 83 0.91 0.08 -6.91
N GLY A 84 0.37 0.44 -8.07
CA GLY A 84 -0.36 -0.48 -8.95
C GLY A 84 0.53 -1.58 -9.51
N LEU A 85 1.75 -1.24 -9.95
CA LEU A 85 2.73 -2.22 -10.44
C LEU A 85 3.07 -3.30 -9.42
N PHE A 86 2.84 -3.07 -8.12
CA PHE A 86 3.03 -4.10 -7.11
C PHE A 86 2.15 -5.34 -7.35
N ILE A 87 1.04 -5.22 -8.07
CA ILE A 87 0.22 -6.39 -8.47
C ILE A 87 1.03 -7.40 -9.32
N ILE A 88 2.10 -6.93 -9.97
CA ILE A 88 3.04 -7.76 -10.73
C ILE A 88 4.15 -8.27 -9.83
N PHE A 89 4.76 -7.39 -9.03
CA PHE A 89 5.91 -7.74 -8.20
C PHE A 89 5.55 -8.67 -7.04
N VAL A 90 4.41 -8.46 -6.38
CA VAL A 90 3.98 -9.25 -5.22
C VAL A 90 3.89 -10.75 -5.53
N PRO A 91 3.19 -11.22 -6.57
CA PRO A 91 3.14 -12.65 -6.88
C PRO A 91 4.50 -13.22 -7.32
N ILE A 92 5.36 -12.42 -7.98
CA ILE A 92 6.72 -12.86 -8.37
C ILE A 92 7.59 -13.06 -7.13
N ILE A 93 7.62 -12.08 -6.23
CA ILE A 93 8.35 -12.14 -4.97
C ILE A 93 7.79 -13.26 -4.09
N SER A 94 6.47 -13.41 -4.03
CA SER A 94 5.81 -14.49 -3.29
C SER A 94 6.15 -15.88 -3.86
N ALA A 95 6.16 -16.05 -5.18
CA ALA A 95 6.58 -17.29 -5.81
C ALA A 95 8.06 -17.62 -5.50
N PHE A 96 8.92 -16.60 -5.42
CA PHE A 96 10.32 -16.77 -5.05
C PHE A 96 10.50 -17.11 -3.56
N LEU A 97 9.83 -16.41 -2.65
CA LEU A 97 9.94 -16.61 -1.20
C LEU A 97 9.27 -17.89 -0.72
N GLN A 98 8.10 -18.23 -1.27
CA GLN A 98 7.29 -19.39 -0.82
C GLN A 98 7.56 -20.63 -1.68
N SER A 99 8.40 -20.53 -2.72
CA SER A 99 8.67 -21.61 -3.68
C SER A 99 7.40 -22.23 -4.30
N GLU A 100 6.28 -21.49 -4.30
CA GLU A 100 5.04 -21.96 -4.89
C GLU A 100 5.13 -21.93 -6.41
N LYS A 101 4.75 -23.05 -7.05
CA LYS A 101 4.60 -23.09 -8.51
C LYS A 101 3.47 -22.15 -8.92
N LEU A 102 3.80 -21.11 -9.69
CA LEU A 102 2.84 -20.23 -10.33
C LEU A 102 1.92 -21.06 -11.23
N SER A 103 0.70 -21.32 -10.76
CA SER A 103 -0.34 -21.97 -11.54
C SER A 103 -0.65 -21.16 -12.80
N ARG A 104 -1.04 -21.82 -13.89
CA ARG A 104 -1.42 -21.16 -15.16
C ARG A 104 -2.53 -20.12 -14.96
N LEU A 105 -3.37 -20.30 -13.94
CA LEU A 105 -4.40 -19.33 -13.56
C LEU A 105 -3.82 -18.03 -12.96
N LYS A 106 -2.81 -18.14 -12.08
CA LYS A 106 -2.09 -16.96 -11.51
C LYS A 106 -1.42 -16.14 -12.61
N ILE A 107 -0.92 -16.81 -13.66
CA ILE A 107 -0.33 -16.14 -14.84
C ILE A 107 -1.40 -15.38 -15.64
N LEU A 108 -2.61 -15.95 -15.78
CA LEU A 108 -3.72 -15.32 -16.50
C LEU A 108 -4.27 -14.10 -15.73
N GLU A 109 -4.38 -14.20 -14.40
CA GLU A 109 -4.74 -13.09 -13.51
C GLU A 109 -3.71 -11.97 -13.54
N LEU A 110 -2.42 -12.32 -13.59
CA LEU A 110 -1.33 -11.37 -13.75
C LEU A 110 -1.46 -10.61 -15.07
N PHE A 111 -1.69 -11.32 -16.18
CA PHE A 111 -1.86 -10.72 -17.49
C PHE A 111 -3.07 -9.78 -17.54
N LEU A 112 -4.19 -10.20 -16.95
CA LEU A 112 -5.41 -9.39 -16.85
C LEU A 112 -5.20 -8.14 -15.98
N SER A 113 -4.45 -8.26 -14.88
CA SER A 113 -4.09 -7.15 -14.00
C SER A 113 -3.18 -6.13 -14.69
N ILE A 114 -2.22 -6.60 -15.49
CA ILE A 114 -1.35 -5.75 -16.31
C ILE A 114 -2.17 -4.95 -17.33
N LEU A 115 -3.11 -5.61 -18.01
CA LEU A 115 -4.01 -4.95 -18.95
C LEU A 115 -4.89 -3.90 -18.24
N GLY A 116 -5.44 -4.23 -17.07
CA GLY A 116 -6.21 -3.30 -16.26
C GLY A 116 -5.40 -2.08 -15.82
N LEU A 117 -4.17 -2.28 -15.36
CA LEU A 117 -3.24 -1.19 -15.01
C LEU A 117 -2.93 -0.32 -16.23
N TRP A 118 -2.68 -0.92 -17.39
CA TRP A 118 -2.35 -0.18 -18.62
C TRP A 118 -3.51 0.72 -19.08
N VAL A 119 -4.74 0.23 -19.02
CA VAL A 119 -5.95 1.00 -19.34
C VAL A 119 -6.15 2.15 -18.33
N ILE A 120 -6.00 1.89 -17.03
CA ILE A 120 -6.25 2.87 -15.97
C ILE A 120 -5.19 3.98 -15.93
N THR A 121 -3.93 3.67 -16.27
CA THR A 121 -2.82 4.62 -16.18
C THR A 121 -2.62 5.46 -17.44
N GLY A 122 -3.52 5.34 -18.42
CA GLY A 122 -3.53 6.23 -19.58
C GLY A 122 -2.69 5.75 -20.78
N GLY A 123 -2.50 4.44 -20.97
CA GLY A 123 -1.99 3.90 -22.25
C GLY A 123 -2.88 4.24 -23.47
N LEU A 124 -4.05 4.85 -23.24
CA LEU A 124 -5.00 5.34 -24.24
C LEU A 124 -5.13 6.88 -24.27
N GLN A 125 -4.35 7.63 -23.48
CA GLN A 125 -4.27 9.09 -23.61
C GLN A 125 -3.02 9.50 -24.40
N LYS A 126 -3.12 9.27 -25.71
CA LYS A 126 -2.18 9.59 -26.82
C LYS A 126 -0.87 8.79 -26.89
#